data_AF-A0A1H7CZC5-F1
#
_entry.id   AF-A0A1H7CZC5-F1
#
_cell.length_a   1.000
_cell.length_b   1.000
_cell.length_c   1.000
_cell.angle_alpha   90.00
_cell.angle_beta   90.00
_cell.angle_gamma   90.00
#
_symmetry.space_group_name_H-M   'P 1'
#
loop_
_entity.id
_entity.type
_entity.pdbx_description
1 polymer ?
#
loop_
_entity_poly.entity_id
_entity_poly.type
_entity_poly.pdbx_seq_one_letter_code
_entity_poly.pdbx_strand_id
1 'polypeptide(L)'
;MKWYGASQKKGTLNLLETSGKGKEVRPVTLYTHTFVLLGDGRADERDLLHYTASASTPQEAEGLAFAAYQTALGCAHRMLRKAPTLEECAACGVQRRVPLASSGAGGRKSKAERRFLGLF
;
A
#
# COMPACT_ATOMS: atom_id res chain seq x y z
N MET A 1 -19.71 6.95 1.48
CA MET A 1 -19.45 8.30 0.92
C MET A 1 -18.87 8.14 -0.49
N LYS A 2 -19.14 9.04 -1.43
CA LYS A 2 -18.43 9.05 -2.74
C LYS A 2 -17.28 10.05 -2.64
N TRP A 3 -16.05 9.57 -2.59
CA TRP A 3 -14.87 10.42 -2.60
C TRP A 3 -14.51 10.81 -4.03
N TYR A 4 -14.77 12.07 -4.37
CA TYR A 4 -14.39 12.63 -5.66
C TYR A 4 -12.87 12.84 -5.71
N GLY A 5 -12.22 12.46 -6.81
CA GLY A 5 -10.75 12.55 -6.94
C GLY A 5 -9.97 11.47 -6.20
N ALA A 6 -10.63 10.40 -5.71
CA ALA A 6 -9.96 9.29 -5.04
C ALA A 6 -10.21 7.95 -5.74
N SER A 7 -9.16 7.17 -5.92
CA SER A 7 -9.28 5.74 -6.25
C SER A 7 -9.59 4.98 -4.97
N GLN A 8 -10.67 4.22 -4.95
CA GLN A 8 -11.14 3.49 -3.77
C GLN A 8 -11.15 1.99 -4.04
N LYS A 9 -10.68 1.21 -3.06
CA LYS A 9 -10.75 -0.24 -3.06
C LYS A 9 -11.37 -0.72 -1.74
N LYS A 10 -12.40 -1.55 -1.87
CA LYS A 10 -13.04 -2.23 -0.74
C LYS A 10 -12.67 -3.71 -0.79
N GLY A 11 -12.55 -4.32 0.38
CA GLY A 11 -12.19 -5.73 0.51
C GLY A 11 -12.81 -6.34 1.75
N THR A 12 -12.80 -7.67 1.78
CA THR A 12 -13.31 -8.46 2.90
C THR A 12 -12.28 -9.54 3.21
N LEU A 13 -11.96 -9.69 4.49
CA LEU A 13 -11.05 -10.69 5.01
C LEU A 13 -11.81 -11.56 6.02
N ASN A 14 -11.79 -12.87 5.80
CA ASN A 14 -12.34 -13.83 6.75
C ASN A 14 -11.17 -14.40 7.56
N LEU A 15 -11.22 -14.22 8.87
CA LEU A 15 -10.19 -14.63 9.81
C LEU A 15 -10.81 -15.56 10.86
N LEU A 16 -9.97 -16.35 11.51
CA LEU A 16 -10.35 -17.12 12.69
C LEU A 16 -9.71 -16.44 13.90
N GLU A 17 -10.53 -15.91 14.79
CA GLU A 17 -10.05 -15.28 16.02
C GLU A 17 -10.26 -16.24 17.20
N THR A 18 -9.23 -16.37 18.05
CA THR A 18 -9.34 -17.11 19.31
C THR A 18 -9.79 -16.18 20.42
N SER A 19 -11.01 -16.39 20.93
CA SER A 19 -11.53 -15.62 22.06
C SER A 19 -10.72 -15.92 23.33
N GLY A 20 -10.10 -14.88 23.90
CA GLY A 20 -9.67 -14.63 25.29
C GLY A 20 -8.91 -15.69 26.11
N LYS A 21 -9.09 -16.98 25.87
CA LYS A 21 -8.50 -18.13 26.57
C LYS A 21 -8.17 -19.31 25.64
N GLY A 22 -8.19 -19.10 24.32
CA GLY A 22 -7.78 -20.12 23.33
C GLY A 22 -8.71 -21.34 23.19
N LYS A 23 -9.89 -21.31 23.80
CA LYS A 23 -10.85 -22.44 23.80
C LYS A 23 -11.94 -22.33 22.75
N GLU A 24 -12.14 -21.16 22.17
CA GLU A 24 -13.20 -20.92 21.20
C GLU A 24 -12.65 -20.16 20.00
N VAL A 25 -12.72 -20.82 18.84
CA VAL A 25 -12.34 -20.25 17.55
C VAL A 25 -13.62 -19.77 16.88
N ARG A 26 -13.69 -18.47 16.58
CA ARG A 26 -14.85 -17.89 15.90
C ARG A 26 -14.44 -17.32 14.55
N PRO A 27 -15.24 -17.55 13.49
CA PRO A 27 -15.03 -16.84 12.24
C PRO A 27 -15.37 -15.36 12.45
N VAL A 28 -14.45 -14.50 12.03
CA VAL A 28 -14.59 -13.05 12.06
C VAL A 28 -14.41 -12.52 10.65
N THR A 29 -15.36 -11.71 10.22
CA THR A 29 -15.30 -11.00 8.94
C THR A 29 -14.82 -9.57 9.20
N LEU A 30 -13.68 -9.21 8.62
CA LEU A 30 -13.17 -7.84 8.62
C LEU A 30 -13.38 -7.22 7.24
N TYR A 31 -13.93 -6.02 7.22
CA TYR A 31 -14.05 -5.20 6.03
C TYR A 31 -12.88 -4.24 5.98
N THR A 32 -12.23 -4.17 4.82
CA THR A 32 -11.10 -3.28 4.57
C THR A 32 -11.53 -2.18 3.63
N HIS A 33 -11.21 -0.94 3.96
CA HIS A 33 -11.37 0.19 3.04
C HIS A 33 -10.01 0.84 2.81
N THR A 34 -9.61 0.91 1.55
CA THR A 34 -8.43 1.67 1.11
C THR A 34 -8.87 2.75 0.13
N PHE A 35 -8.37 3.96 0.29
CA PHE A 35 -8.45 4.95 -0.77
C PHE A 35 -7.13 5.67 -0.96
N VAL A 36 -6.98 6.20 -2.16
CA VAL A 36 -5.80 6.91 -2.63
C VAL A 36 -6.29 8.19 -3.28
N LEU A 37 -5.77 9.33 -2.84
CA LEU A 37 -6.09 10.60 -3.47
C LEU A 37 -5.30 10.70 -4.76
N LEU A 38 -6.00 10.71 -5.87
CA LEU A 38 -5.40 10.95 -7.17
C LEU A 38 -5.26 12.48 -7.26
N GLY A 39 -4.01 12.96 -7.29
CA GLY A 39 -3.76 14.34 -7.73
C GLY A 39 -4.27 14.55 -9.16
N ASP A 40 -4.02 15.72 -9.72
CA ASP A 40 -4.45 16.25 -11.03
C ASP A 40 -3.90 15.47 -12.27
N GLY A 41 -3.67 14.17 -12.12
CA GLY A 41 -3.58 13.19 -13.21
C GLY A 41 -2.16 12.80 -13.60
N ARG A 42 -1.14 13.15 -12.81
CA ARG A 42 0.29 12.92 -13.18
C ARG A 42 1.19 12.34 -12.09
N ALA A 43 0.68 12.09 -10.89
CA ALA A 43 1.47 11.42 -9.87
C ALA A 43 1.58 9.93 -10.21
N ASP A 44 2.80 9.42 -10.32
CA ASP A 44 3.05 7.98 -10.38
C ASP A 44 2.31 7.32 -9.20
N GLU A 45 1.50 6.29 -9.46
CA GLU A 45 0.70 5.59 -8.43
C GLU A 45 1.52 5.12 -7.21
N ARG A 46 2.85 5.06 -7.39
CA ARG A 46 3.86 4.63 -6.43
C ARG A 46 4.12 5.63 -5.31
N ASP A 47 4.00 6.94 -5.60
CA ASP A 47 4.21 7.98 -4.59
C ASP A 47 2.92 8.33 -3.83
N LEU A 48 1.81 7.72 -4.23
CA LEU A 48 0.52 8.02 -3.64
C LEU A 48 0.38 7.41 -2.23
N LEU A 49 -0.08 8.24 -1.30
CA LEU A 49 -0.43 7.83 0.04
C LEU A 49 -1.73 7.01 0.03
N HIS A 50 -1.67 5.85 0.69
CA HIS A 50 -2.79 4.95 0.86
C HIS A 50 -3.35 5.11 2.27
N TYR A 51 -4.63 5.41 2.33
CA TYR A 51 -5.39 5.50 3.58
C TYR A 51 -6.19 4.21 3.72
N THR A 52 -5.70 3.30 4.58
CA THR A 52 -6.29 1.97 4.76
C THR A 52 -6.74 1.77 6.19
N ALA A 53 -7.95 1.24 6.37
CA ALA A 53 -8.42 0.78 7.67
C ALA A 53 -9.24 -0.51 7.52
N SER A 54 -9.34 -1.24 8.63
CA SER A 54 -10.11 -2.48 8.74
C SER A 54 -11.06 -2.38 9.93
N ALA A 55 -12.30 -2.86 9.77
CA ALA A 55 -13.29 -2.87 10.84
C ALA A 55 -14.30 -4.01 10.68
N SER A 56 -15.15 -4.20 11.68
CA SER A 56 -16.25 -5.17 11.68
C SER A 56 -17.36 -4.85 10.69
N THR A 57 -17.47 -3.60 10.24
CA THR A 57 -18.45 -3.19 9.23
C THR A 57 -17.80 -2.36 8.12
N PRO A 58 -18.36 -2.35 6.89
CA PRO A 58 -17.85 -1.52 5.80
C PRO A 58 -17.83 -0.03 6.12
N GLN A 59 -18.85 0.47 6.83
CA GLN A 59 -19.01 1.88 7.18
C GLN A 59 -17.98 2.32 8.22
N GLU A 60 -17.72 1.49 9.23
CA GLU A 60 -16.63 1.75 10.20
C GLU A 60 -15.27 1.73 9.51
N ALA A 61 -15.03 0.79 8.60
CA ALA A 61 -13.77 0.72 7.87
C ALA A 61 -13.56 1.99 7.02
N GLU A 62 -14.61 2.48 6.36
CA GLU A 62 -14.58 3.75 5.63
C GLU A 62 -14.34 4.95 6.55
N GLY A 63 -15.03 5.01 7.69
CA GLY A 63 -14.89 6.08 8.67
C GLY A 63 -13.50 6.14 9.31
N LEU A 64 -12.91 4.98 9.63
CA LEU A 64 -11.55 4.89 10.16
C LEU A 64 -10.51 5.29 9.11
N ALA A 65 -10.70 4.88 7.84
CA ALA A 65 -9.83 5.32 6.77
C ALA A 65 -9.92 6.85 6.56
N PHE A 66 -11.12 7.43 6.69
CA PHE A 66 -11.33 8.88 6.64
C PHE A 66 -10.62 9.60 7.80
N ALA A 67 -10.73 9.07 9.02
CA ALA A 67 -10.06 9.63 10.19
C ALA A 67 -8.52 9.61 10.04
N ALA A 68 -7.97 8.54 9.45
CA ALA A 68 -6.54 8.47 9.12
C ALA A 68 -6.12 9.57 8.14
N TYR A 69 -6.94 9.87 7.13
CA TYR A 69 -6.71 10.99 6.23
C TYR A 69 -6.75 12.35 6.94
N GLN A 70 -7.76 12.59 7.78
CA GLN A 70 -7.83 13.85 8.53
C GLN A 70 -6.62 14.05 9.44
N THR A 71 -6.15 12.97 10.08
CA THR A 71 -4.95 12.99 10.92
C THR A 71 -3.68 13.23 10.07
N ALA A 72 -3.64 12.69 8.85
CA ALA A 72 -2.53 12.88 7.93
C ALA A 72 -2.36 14.33 7.46
N LEU A 73 -3.44 15.12 7.31
CA LEU A 73 -3.37 16.50 6.83
C LEU A 73 -2.47 17.42 7.67
N GLY A 74 -2.33 17.14 8.97
CA GLY A 74 -1.45 17.88 9.89
C GLY A 74 -0.13 17.17 10.20
N CYS A 75 0.15 16.03 9.54
CA CYS A 75 1.30 15.19 9.89
C CYS A 75 2.52 15.52 9.03
N ALA A 76 3.69 15.68 9.65
CA ALA A 76 4.97 15.84 8.94
C ALA A 76 5.55 14.50 8.39
N HIS A 77 4.70 13.48 8.25
CA HIS A 77 4.98 12.11 7.79
C HIS A 77 6.41 11.61 7.98
N ARG A 78 6.67 10.93 9.10
CA ARG A 78 7.87 10.11 9.28
C ARG A 78 7.59 8.67 8.87
N MET A 79 7.83 8.37 7.60
CA MET A 79 7.61 7.03 7.03
C MET A 79 8.67 6.04 7.54
N LEU A 80 8.22 4.92 8.10
CA LEU A 80 9.06 3.81 8.55
C LEU A 80 8.71 2.55 7.78
N ARG A 81 9.70 1.71 7.51
CA ARG A 81 9.50 0.46 6.78
C ARG A 81 8.77 -0.55 7.66
N LYS A 82 7.58 -0.98 7.24
CA LYS A 82 6.75 -1.99 7.93
C LYS A 82 6.82 -3.36 7.26
N ALA A 83 6.98 -3.39 5.94
CA ALA A 83 7.18 -4.61 5.16
C ALA A 83 8.13 -4.34 3.97
N PRO A 84 8.62 -5.37 3.26
CA PRO A 84 9.52 -5.19 2.12
C PRO A 84 9.02 -4.19 1.07
N THR A 85 7.70 -4.13 0.86
CA THR A 85 7.02 -3.25 -0.10
C THR A 85 6.14 -2.20 0.55
N LEU A 86 6.23 -1.99 1.87
CA LEU A 86 5.31 -1.13 2.60
C LEU A 86 6.06 -0.25 3.60
N GLU A 87 5.83 1.04 3.51
CA GLU A 87 6.15 2.01 4.54
C GLU A 87 4.87 2.52 5.20
N GLU A 88 4.97 2.85 6.48
CA GLU A 88 3.88 3.38 7.28
C GLU A 88 4.39 4.55 8.13
N CYS A 89 3.62 5.63 8.19
CA CYS A 89 3.93 6.73 9.08
C CYS A 89 3.67 6.31 10.53
N ALA A 90 4.68 6.43 11.39
CA ALA A 90 4.56 6.07 12.81
C ALA A 90 3.50 6.89 13.58
N ALA A 91 3.19 8.11 13.12
CA ALA A 91 2.29 9.02 13.81
C ALA A 91 0.83 8.91 13.35
N CYS A 92 0.59 8.87 12.04
CA CYS A 92 -0.77 8.91 11.48
C CYS A 92 -1.19 7.60 10.79
N GLY A 93 -0.31 6.59 10.74
CA GLY A 93 -0.61 5.28 10.15
C GLY A 93 -0.81 5.27 8.64
N VAL A 94 -0.55 6.40 7.93
CA VAL A 94 -0.66 6.44 6.47
C VAL A 94 0.36 5.52 5.84
N GLN A 95 -0.02 4.83 4.77
CA GLN A 95 0.80 3.82 4.12
C GLN A 95 1.29 4.29 2.76
N ARG A 96 2.49 3.86 2.37
CA ARG A 96 3.06 4.07 1.03
C ARG A 96 3.64 2.76 0.54
N ARG A 97 3.43 2.45 -0.75
CA ARG A 97 4.05 1.29 -1.38
C ARG A 97 5.46 1.62 -1.82
N VAL A 98 6.42 0.78 -1.46
CA VAL A 98 7.80 0.90 -1.91
C VAL A 98 8.07 -0.20 -2.94
N PRO A 99 8.70 0.10 -4.08
CA PRO A 99 9.12 -0.94 -5.00
C PRO A 99 10.04 -1.92 -4.28
N LEU A 100 9.88 -3.22 -4.55
CA LEU A 100 10.94 -4.17 -4.24
C LEU A 100 12.17 -3.67 -4.98
N ALA A 101 13.26 -3.44 -4.24
CA ALA A 101 14.55 -3.19 -4.86
C ALA A 101 14.78 -4.36 -5.83
N SER A 102 14.77 -4.09 -7.13
CA SER A 102 15.23 -5.07 -8.09
C SER A 102 16.69 -5.31 -7.73
N SER A 103 16.97 -6.50 -7.17
CA SER A 103 18.32 -7.01 -7.15
C SER A 103 18.86 -6.87 -8.57
N GLY A 104 19.95 -6.11 -8.71
CA GLY A 104 20.34 -5.48 -9.97
C GLY A 104 20.23 -6.40 -11.19
N ALA A 105 19.48 -5.95 -12.20
CA ALA A 105 19.81 -6.30 -13.57
C ALA A 105 21.10 -5.52 -13.91
N GLY A 106 22.23 -6.10 -13.50
CA GLY A 106 23.56 -5.67 -13.88
C GLY A 106 23.63 -5.49 -15.40
N GLY A 107 24.40 -4.48 -15.81
CA GLY A 107 24.50 -4.06 -17.19
C GLY A 107 24.74 -5.23 -18.16
N ARG A 108 23.77 -5.46 -19.04
CA ARG A 108 24.10 -5.97 -20.38
C ARG A 108 24.66 -4.79 -21.16
N LYS A 109 25.97 -4.57 -21.01
CA LYS A 109 26.74 -3.79 -21.98
C LYS A 109 26.40 -4.31 -23.36
N SER A 110 25.89 -3.42 -24.20
CA SER A 110 25.70 -3.58 -25.63
C SER A 110 26.98 -4.16 -26.25
N LYS A 111 26.99 -5.45 -26.59
CA LYS A 111 28.04 -6.04 -27.43
C LYS A 111 27.63 -5.85 -28.90
N ALA A 112 27.52 -4.59 -29.30
CA ALA A 112 27.86 -4.23 -30.67
C ALA A 112 29.40 -4.38 -30.81
N GLU A 113 29.87 -4.62 -32.03
CA GLU A 113 31.30 -4.73 -32.40
C GLU A 113 32.04 -6.00 -31.98
N ARG A 114 31.84 -7.07 -32.76
CA ARG A 114 32.93 -7.91 -33.28
C ARG A 114 32.40 -8.83 -34.39
N ARG A 115 32.01 -8.23 -35.52
CA ARG A 115 31.83 -8.91 -36.81
C ARG A 115 32.24 -7.98 -37.96
N PHE A 116 33.41 -7.35 -37.83
CA PHE A 116 34.13 -6.77 -38.96
C PHE A 116 35.61 -6.82 -38.59
N LEU A 117 36.30 -7.85 -39.09
CA LEU A 117 37.75 -8.03 -39.30
C LEU A 117 38.16 -9.50 -39.05
N GLY A 118 38.47 -10.21 -40.14
CA GLY A 118 39.47 -11.30 -40.12
C GLY A 118 38.99 -12.72 -40.45
N LEU A 119 39.05 -13.05 -41.76
CA LEU A 119 39.70 -14.24 -42.34
C LEU A 119 39.38 -15.64 -41.75
N PHE A 120 38.56 -16.42 -42.47
CA PHE A 120 38.91 -17.70 -43.09
C PHE A 120 37.97 -17.97 -44.27
#